data_AF-A0A0G0NVA9-F1
#
_entry.id   AF-A0A0G0NVA9-F1
#
_cell.length_a   1.000
_cell.length_b   1.000
_cell.length_c   1.000
_cell.angle_alpha   90.00
_cell.angle_beta   90.00
_cell.angle_gamma   90.00
#
_symmetry.space_group_name_H-M   'P 1'
#
loop_
_entity.id
_entity.type
_entity.pdbx_description
1 polymer ?
#
loop_
_entity_poly.entity_id
_entity_poly.type
_entity_poly.pdbx_seq_one_letter_code
_entity_poly.pdbx_strand_id
1 'polypeptide(L)'
;KGYQISQFDLPFVYDGYLEVDGEKIDITRIHLEEDTGKLNHPAGKAYSLVDYNRAGTPLMEMVTEPVIHDAQTAKKFCQLYQQVLRYLDISNADMEKGEMRCEANVSIQEKGKWKYEDGLIKPVGDYKLNPKVELKNINSFRAVEKAIEYEVRRQFRALEDGEKLVQETRGWNEDKEQTIRQRVKETSADYRYFPDPDLPPINITDEMIENIKTQLVELPIQKSKRFQSEYNLSPNDAEILVSDRNLAEFTENTISELHAWVQTNGDNDDKSKNRLAKLTSNWLISELFKHLKTDNLSIKDIKITPENFAELIAMIFGGKVNSSAAQIILEEMYRVGGDPWRRS
;
A
#
# COMPACT_ATOMS: atom_id res chain seq x y z
N LYS A 1 -4.57 -28.99 -13.24
CA LYS A 1 -5.11 -28.43 -14.50
C LYS A 1 -4.05 -28.34 -15.60
N GLY A 2 -2.79 -28.01 -15.29
CA GLY A 2 -1.74 -27.90 -16.32
C GLY A 2 -1.79 -26.60 -17.12
N TYR A 3 -2.71 -25.71 -16.73
CA TYR A 3 -2.86 -24.31 -17.11
C TYR A 3 -3.42 -23.55 -15.89
N GLN A 4 -3.31 -22.23 -15.91
CA GLN A 4 -3.83 -21.30 -14.89
C GLN A 4 -4.90 -20.45 -15.55
N ILE A 5 -6.06 -20.34 -14.92
CA ILE A 5 -7.11 -19.40 -15.35
C ILE A 5 -6.66 -17.99 -15.00
N SER A 6 -6.54 -17.13 -16.02
CA SER A 6 -6.17 -15.72 -15.93
C SER A 6 -6.81 -14.98 -17.11
N GLN A 7 -6.56 -13.68 -17.25
CA GLN A 7 -7.01 -12.89 -18.39
C GLN A 7 -5.80 -12.42 -19.19
N PHE A 8 -5.91 -12.40 -20.52
CA PHE A 8 -4.81 -11.97 -21.38
C PHE A 8 -5.19 -10.73 -22.18
N ASP A 9 -5.94 -10.90 -23.29
CA ASP A 9 -6.25 -9.79 -24.21
C ASP A 9 -7.30 -8.81 -23.65
N LEU A 10 -8.20 -9.30 -22.78
CA LEU A 10 -9.32 -8.54 -22.22
C LEU A 10 -9.25 -8.54 -20.68
N PRO A 11 -8.36 -7.73 -20.07
CA PRO A 11 -8.33 -7.58 -18.62
C PRO A 11 -9.58 -6.84 -18.12
N PHE A 12 -9.93 -7.03 -16.84
CA PHE A 12 -11.06 -6.35 -16.20
C PHE A 12 -10.95 -4.82 -16.23
N VAL A 13 -9.75 -4.30 -15.99
CA VAL A 13 -9.49 -2.85 -15.91
C VAL A 13 -8.22 -2.52 -16.69
N TYR A 14 -8.22 -1.38 -17.35
CA TYR A 14 -7.09 -0.79 -18.08
C TYR A 14 -7.16 0.75 -17.95
N ASP A 15 -6.09 1.44 -18.37
CA ASP A 15 -5.98 2.91 -18.35
C ASP A 15 -6.23 3.57 -16.97
N GLY A 16 -5.69 2.96 -15.92
CA GLY A 16 -5.73 3.48 -14.56
C GLY A 16 -4.50 4.31 -14.20
N TYR A 17 -4.50 4.94 -13.02
CA TYR A 17 -3.30 5.51 -12.42
C TYR A 17 -3.40 5.56 -10.89
N LEU A 18 -2.26 5.64 -10.22
CA LEU A 18 -2.14 5.95 -8.80
C LEU A 18 -1.17 7.11 -8.62
N GLU A 19 -1.53 8.09 -7.80
CA GLU A 19 -0.69 9.27 -7.53
C GLU A 19 0.25 9.00 -6.36
N VAL A 20 1.57 9.10 -6.56
CA VAL A 20 2.59 8.95 -5.53
C VAL A 20 3.41 10.24 -5.47
N ASP A 21 3.44 10.92 -4.32
CA ASP A 21 4.11 12.22 -4.13
C ASP A 21 3.73 13.31 -5.16
N GLY A 22 2.52 13.24 -5.72
CA GLY A 22 2.05 14.16 -6.76
C GLY A 22 2.42 13.76 -8.20
N GLU A 23 3.15 12.66 -8.38
CA GLU A 23 3.42 12.07 -9.70
C GLU A 23 2.41 10.96 -10.01
N LYS A 24 1.92 10.91 -11.25
CA LYS A 24 1.03 9.84 -11.70
C LYS A 24 1.85 8.63 -12.14
N ILE A 25 1.56 7.49 -11.54
CA ILE A 25 2.06 6.19 -11.99
C ILE A 25 0.91 5.48 -12.70
N ASP A 26 1.02 5.41 -14.02
CA ASP A 26 0.01 4.79 -14.86
C ASP A 26 -0.03 3.27 -14.66
N ILE A 27 -1.25 2.73 -14.70
CA ILE A 27 -1.56 1.32 -14.53
C ILE A 27 -2.01 0.80 -15.89
N THR A 28 -1.21 -0.11 -16.45
CA THR A 28 -1.52 -0.78 -17.73
C THR A 28 -2.81 -1.58 -17.61
N ARG A 29 -2.93 -2.39 -16.55
CA ARG A 29 -4.04 -3.33 -16.39
C ARG A 29 -4.20 -3.83 -14.96
N ILE A 30 -5.41 -4.24 -14.65
CA ILE A 30 -5.74 -5.09 -13.50
C ILE A 30 -6.57 -6.26 -14.00
N HIS A 31 -6.12 -7.48 -13.70
CA HIS A 31 -6.84 -8.70 -14.09
C HIS A 31 -6.97 -9.67 -12.93
N LEU A 32 -7.95 -10.57 -13.07
CA LEU A 32 -8.15 -11.67 -12.15
C LEU A 32 -7.40 -12.92 -12.61
N GLU A 33 -6.86 -13.66 -11.65
CA GLU A 33 -6.27 -14.96 -11.87
C GLU A 33 -6.45 -15.86 -10.64
N GLU A 34 -6.10 -17.14 -10.78
CA GLU A 34 -6.08 -18.08 -9.65
C GLU A 34 -4.66 -18.29 -9.10
N ASP A 35 -4.50 -18.45 -7.79
CA ASP A 35 -3.20 -18.82 -7.21
C ASP A 35 -2.88 -20.30 -7.44
N THR A 36 -1.59 -20.60 -7.47
CA THR A 36 -1.09 -21.96 -7.52
C THR A 36 -0.96 -22.57 -6.13
N GLY A 37 -0.94 -23.91 -6.09
CA GLY A 37 -0.52 -24.66 -4.90
C GLY A 37 0.92 -24.34 -4.48
N LYS A 38 1.29 -24.78 -3.29
CA LYS A 38 2.62 -24.62 -2.71
C LYS A 38 3.45 -25.89 -2.91
N LEU A 39 4.71 -25.72 -3.31
CA LEU A 39 5.71 -26.78 -3.33
C LEU A 39 6.63 -26.64 -2.12
N ASN A 40 6.79 -27.72 -1.36
CA ASN A 40 7.77 -27.81 -0.28
C ASN A 40 8.85 -28.82 -0.68
N HIS A 41 10.12 -28.42 -0.53
CA HIS A 41 11.28 -29.26 -0.81
C HIS A 41 12.00 -29.59 0.51
N PRO A 42 11.71 -30.73 1.15
CA PRO A 42 12.34 -31.07 2.42
C PRO A 42 13.86 -31.23 2.27
N ALA A 43 14.62 -30.62 3.16
CA ALA A 43 16.09 -30.67 3.12
C ALA A 43 16.60 -32.12 3.15
N GLY A 44 17.55 -32.45 2.27
CA GLY A 44 18.15 -33.78 2.16
C GLY A 44 17.23 -34.86 1.60
N LYS A 45 16.08 -34.51 1.01
CA LYS A 45 15.17 -35.45 0.35
C LYS A 45 15.17 -35.24 -1.16
N ALA A 46 15.07 -36.34 -1.91
CA ALA A 46 14.97 -36.34 -3.37
C ALA A 46 13.50 -36.29 -3.86
N TYR A 47 12.59 -35.75 -3.05
CA TYR A 47 11.17 -35.59 -3.39
C TYR A 47 10.67 -34.22 -2.98
N SER A 48 9.55 -33.81 -3.56
CA SER A 48 8.84 -32.58 -3.21
C SER A 48 7.44 -32.91 -2.74
N LEU A 49 6.93 -32.15 -1.79
CA LEU A 49 5.56 -32.26 -1.30
C LEU A 49 4.73 -31.15 -1.94
N VAL A 50 3.53 -31.50 -2.41
CA VAL A 50 2.59 -30.56 -3.02
C VAL A 50 1.42 -30.32 -2.08
N ASP A 51 1.15 -29.06 -1.76
CA ASP A 51 0.01 -28.63 -0.98
C ASP A 51 -0.93 -27.78 -1.85
N TYR A 52 -2.17 -28.24 -2.02
CA TYR A 52 -3.18 -27.60 -2.85
C TYR A 52 -4.14 -26.69 -2.07
N ASN A 53 -3.98 -26.51 -0.76
CA ASN A 53 -4.89 -25.68 0.05
C ASN A 53 -5.03 -24.23 -0.46
N ARG A 54 -3.98 -23.71 -1.10
CA ARG A 54 -3.96 -22.36 -1.70
C ARG A 54 -4.42 -22.33 -3.16
N ALA A 55 -4.43 -23.48 -3.84
CA ALA A 55 -4.73 -23.51 -5.28
C ALA A 55 -6.17 -23.08 -5.54
N GLY A 56 -6.38 -22.16 -6.49
CA GLY A 56 -7.71 -21.61 -6.78
C GLY A 56 -8.10 -20.39 -5.95
N THR A 57 -7.25 -19.93 -5.02
CA THR A 57 -7.48 -18.67 -4.30
C THR A 57 -7.56 -17.51 -5.31
N PRO A 58 -8.56 -16.62 -5.22
CA PRO A 58 -8.64 -15.47 -6.10
C PRO A 58 -7.41 -14.56 -5.95
N LEU A 59 -6.80 -14.21 -7.07
CA LEU A 59 -5.74 -13.21 -7.15
C LEU A 59 -6.16 -12.09 -8.08
N MET A 60 -5.61 -10.92 -7.79
CA MET A 60 -5.69 -9.75 -8.64
C MET A 60 -4.27 -9.31 -8.94
N GLU A 61 -3.90 -9.33 -10.21
CA GLU A 61 -2.60 -8.85 -10.67
C GLU A 61 -2.78 -7.45 -11.25
N MET A 62 -1.98 -6.51 -10.76
CA MET A 62 -1.92 -5.14 -11.26
C MET A 62 -0.54 -4.91 -11.88
N VAL A 63 -0.53 -4.42 -13.11
CA VAL A 63 0.69 -4.14 -13.88
C VAL A 63 0.77 -2.64 -14.11
N THR A 64 1.87 -2.02 -13.70
CA THR A 64 2.15 -0.61 -13.98
C THR A 64 2.84 -0.42 -15.31
N GLU A 65 2.67 0.76 -15.88
CA GLU A 65 3.57 1.23 -16.92
C GLU A 65 5.01 1.38 -16.38
N PRO A 66 6.05 1.32 -17.24
CA PRO A 66 7.44 1.44 -16.82
C PRO A 66 7.86 2.90 -16.55
N VAL A 67 7.05 3.62 -15.78
CA VAL A 67 7.20 5.05 -15.45
C VAL A 67 7.81 5.29 -14.06
N ILE A 68 8.10 4.23 -13.31
CA ILE A 68 8.78 4.32 -12.01
C ILE A 68 10.29 4.36 -12.24
N HIS A 69 10.95 5.43 -11.80
CA HIS A 69 12.36 5.69 -12.12
C HIS A 69 13.34 5.44 -10.97
N ASP A 70 12.85 5.22 -9.75
CA ASP A 70 13.68 4.98 -8.59
C ASP A 70 13.03 3.99 -7.60
N ALA A 71 13.87 3.44 -6.73
CA ALA A 71 13.49 2.40 -5.78
C ALA A 71 12.59 2.92 -4.64
N GLN A 72 12.71 4.20 -4.28
CA GLN A 72 11.89 4.81 -3.22
C GLN A 72 10.46 5.00 -3.70
N THR A 73 10.28 5.50 -4.91
CA THR A 73 8.98 5.62 -5.59
C THR A 73 8.32 4.25 -5.76
N ALA A 74 9.07 3.22 -6.18
CA ALA A 74 8.55 1.85 -6.26
C ALA A 74 8.00 1.34 -4.91
N LYS A 75 8.75 1.56 -3.83
CA LYS A 75 8.32 1.20 -2.48
C LYS A 75 7.07 1.96 -2.04
N LYS A 76 7.06 3.29 -2.22
CA LYS A 76 5.91 4.15 -1.87
C LYS A 76 4.66 3.75 -2.65
N PHE A 77 4.80 3.45 -3.94
CA PHE A 77 3.71 2.93 -4.76
C PHE A 77 3.12 1.64 -4.17
N CYS A 78 3.96 0.66 -3.81
CA CYS A 78 3.48 -0.58 -3.20
C CYS A 78 2.80 -0.34 -1.85
N GLN A 79 3.32 0.57 -1.01
CA GLN A 79 2.72 0.92 0.28
C GLN A 79 1.35 1.58 0.11
N LEU A 80 1.25 2.54 -0.81
CA LEU A 80 0.00 3.23 -1.11
C LEU A 80 -1.03 2.30 -1.74
N TYR A 81 -0.60 1.40 -2.64
CA TYR A 81 -1.49 0.39 -3.20
C TYR A 81 -2.03 -0.54 -2.12
N GLN A 82 -1.18 -1.03 -1.20
CA GLN A 82 -1.64 -1.79 -0.03
C GLN A 82 -2.67 -1.01 0.78
N GLN A 83 -2.43 0.27 1.04
CA GLN A 83 -3.34 1.13 1.78
C GLN A 83 -4.70 1.26 1.08
N VAL A 84 -4.71 1.44 -0.25
CA VAL A 84 -5.94 1.47 -1.07
C VAL A 84 -6.71 0.15 -0.94
N LEU A 85 -6.03 -1.00 -1.05
CA LEU A 85 -6.67 -2.32 -0.93
C LEU A 85 -7.32 -2.53 0.45
N ARG A 86 -6.66 -2.05 1.51
CA ARG A 86 -7.19 -2.10 2.89
C ARG A 86 -8.36 -1.15 3.09
N TYR A 87 -8.30 0.05 2.53
CA TYR A 87 -9.40 1.01 2.61
C TYR A 87 -10.67 0.50 1.92
N LEU A 88 -10.50 -0.14 0.77
CA LEU A 88 -11.57 -0.78 0.01
C LEU A 88 -12.06 -2.09 0.64
N ASP A 89 -11.40 -2.58 1.69
CA ASP A 89 -11.70 -3.86 2.36
C ASP A 89 -11.68 -5.08 1.40
N ILE A 90 -10.77 -5.05 0.41
CA ILE A 90 -10.61 -6.12 -0.59
C ILE A 90 -9.53 -7.12 -0.16
N SER A 91 -8.48 -6.65 0.51
CA SER A 91 -7.40 -7.49 1.00
C SER A 91 -6.63 -6.79 2.14
N ASN A 92 -6.15 -7.58 3.10
CA ASN A 92 -5.16 -7.13 4.08
C ASN A 92 -3.81 -6.85 3.43
N ALA A 93 -3.55 -7.43 2.25
CA ALA A 93 -2.38 -7.22 1.41
C ALA A 93 -1.05 -7.28 2.20
N ASP A 94 -0.98 -8.16 3.20
CA ASP A 94 0.19 -8.37 4.04
C ASP A 94 1.27 -9.15 3.27
N MET A 95 2.39 -8.49 2.96
CA MET A 95 3.49 -9.11 2.21
C MET A 95 4.16 -10.24 2.98
N GLU A 96 4.25 -10.15 4.32
CA GLU A 96 4.90 -11.16 5.15
C GLU A 96 4.09 -12.47 5.16
N LYS A 97 2.77 -12.36 5.03
CA LYS A 97 1.85 -13.49 4.88
C LYS A 97 1.69 -13.96 3.43
N GLY A 98 2.28 -13.25 2.47
CA GLY A 98 2.21 -13.56 1.05
C GLY A 98 0.88 -13.25 0.39
N GLU A 99 0.06 -12.40 1.02
CA GLU A 99 -1.22 -11.88 0.49
C GLU A 99 -0.98 -10.80 -0.58
N MET A 100 0.15 -10.11 -0.52
CA MET A 100 0.64 -9.19 -1.55
C MET A 100 2.04 -9.61 -1.98
N ARG A 101 2.29 -9.60 -3.29
CA ARG A 101 3.59 -9.94 -3.89
C ARG A 101 3.96 -8.82 -4.86
N CYS A 102 5.25 -8.55 -4.98
CA CYS A 102 5.78 -7.58 -5.93
C CYS A 102 6.91 -8.21 -6.75
N GLU A 103 6.79 -8.14 -8.07
CA GLU A 103 7.84 -8.53 -9.00
C GLU A 103 8.33 -7.30 -9.76
N ALA A 104 9.54 -6.84 -9.46
CA ALA A 104 10.08 -5.63 -10.06
C ALA A 104 10.79 -5.94 -11.39
N ASN A 105 10.41 -5.25 -12.45
CA ASN A 105 11.11 -5.30 -13.74
C ASN A 105 12.09 -4.12 -13.81
N VAL A 106 13.40 -4.39 -13.83
CA VAL A 106 14.44 -3.37 -13.74
C VAL A 106 15.33 -3.38 -14.97
N SER A 107 15.56 -2.21 -15.56
CA SER A 107 16.51 -2.00 -16.65
C SER A 107 17.12 -0.61 -16.54
N ILE A 108 18.44 -0.51 -16.64
CA ILE A 108 19.14 0.79 -16.72
C ILE A 108 19.34 1.18 -18.19
N GLN A 109 19.15 2.46 -18.51
CA GLN A 109 19.31 2.96 -19.88
C GLN A 109 20.12 4.26 -19.87
N GLU A 110 20.86 4.53 -20.94
CA GLU A 110 21.60 5.78 -21.08
C GLU A 110 20.63 6.96 -21.21
N LYS A 111 20.85 8.02 -20.42
CA LYS A 111 19.98 9.19 -20.39
C LYS A 111 19.88 9.85 -21.77
N GLY A 112 18.65 10.10 -22.23
CA GLY A 112 18.40 10.74 -23.53
C GLY A 112 18.48 9.81 -24.75
N LYS A 113 18.74 8.52 -24.56
CA LYS A 113 18.80 7.52 -25.64
C LYS A 113 17.54 6.65 -25.76
N TRP A 114 16.53 6.94 -24.95
CA TRP A 114 15.26 6.23 -24.95
C TRP A 114 14.11 7.21 -24.69
N LYS A 115 12.91 6.83 -25.09
CA LYS A 115 11.66 7.53 -24.79
C LYS A 115 10.57 6.50 -24.49
N TYR A 116 9.61 6.90 -23.67
CA TYR A 116 8.38 6.13 -23.44
C TYR A 116 7.29 6.68 -24.38
N GLU A 117 6.77 5.84 -25.26
CA GLU A 117 5.78 6.21 -26.28
C GLU A 117 4.93 4.98 -26.64
N ASP A 118 3.60 5.13 -26.69
CA ASP A 118 2.63 4.06 -26.99
C ASP A 118 2.77 2.82 -26.08
N GLY A 119 2.92 3.02 -24.76
CA GLY A 119 3.05 1.91 -23.80
C GLY A 119 4.39 1.17 -23.86
N LEU A 120 5.37 1.69 -24.60
CA LEU A 120 6.64 1.00 -24.85
C LEU A 120 7.84 1.92 -24.64
N ILE A 121 8.90 1.35 -24.06
CA ILE A 121 10.23 1.97 -24.06
C ILE A 121 10.82 1.76 -25.47
N LYS A 122 11.05 2.86 -26.18
CA LYS A 122 11.64 2.86 -27.53
C LYS A 122 13.02 3.51 -27.52
N PRO A 123 14.00 2.99 -28.28
CA PRO A 123 15.29 3.65 -28.43
C PRO A 123 15.18 4.93 -29.28
N VAL A 124 16.10 5.86 -29.04
CA VAL A 124 16.31 7.05 -29.89
C VAL A 124 17.44 6.74 -30.88
N GLY A 125 17.13 6.77 -32.18
CA GLY A 125 18.06 6.42 -33.24
C GLY A 125 18.46 4.94 -33.19
N ASP A 126 19.74 4.65 -33.46
CA ASP A 126 20.28 3.28 -33.49
C ASP A 126 20.67 2.73 -32.09
N TYR A 127 20.23 3.39 -31.02
CA TYR A 127 20.53 2.93 -29.67
C TYR A 127 19.92 1.54 -29.41
N LYS A 128 20.71 0.67 -28.79
CA LYS A 128 20.24 -0.66 -28.39
C LYS A 128 19.88 -0.63 -26.91
N LEU A 129 18.59 -0.79 -26.60
CA LEU A 129 18.12 -0.85 -25.22
C LEU A 129 18.80 -2.00 -24.47
N ASN A 130 19.18 -1.73 -23.23
CA ASN A 130 19.63 -2.77 -22.32
C ASN A 130 18.47 -3.72 -22.00
N PRO A 131 18.75 -5.02 -21.80
CA PRO A 131 17.72 -5.98 -21.43
C PRO A 131 17.19 -5.69 -20.01
N LYS A 132 15.96 -6.16 -19.74
CA LYS A 132 15.37 -6.10 -18.41
C LYS A 132 15.74 -7.31 -17.57
N VAL A 133 15.81 -7.11 -16.26
CA VAL A 133 15.88 -8.16 -15.25
C VAL A 133 14.59 -8.16 -14.45
N GLU A 134 14.03 -9.35 -14.24
CA GLU A 134 12.83 -9.57 -13.43
C GLU A 134 13.27 -10.03 -12.05
N LEU A 135 12.97 -9.24 -11.02
CA LEU A 135 13.24 -9.54 -9.62
C LEU A 135 12.06 -10.25 -8.99
N LYS A 136 12.29 -11.44 -8.43
CA LYS A 136 11.31 -12.27 -7.70
C LYS A 136 11.69 -12.43 -6.24
N ASN A 137 10.80 -13.03 -5.45
CA ASN A 137 10.96 -13.33 -4.02
C ASN A 137 11.17 -12.09 -3.15
N ILE A 138 10.38 -11.05 -3.41
CA ILE A 138 10.39 -9.82 -2.62
C ILE A 138 9.19 -9.85 -1.66
N ASN A 139 9.46 -10.00 -0.36
CA ASN A 139 8.43 -10.27 0.66
C ASN A 139 8.19 -9.10 1.62
N SER A 140 8.82 -7.94 1.39
CA SER A 140 8.59 -6.74 2.19
C SER A 140 8.82 -5.47 1.37
N PHE A 141 8.21 -4.35 1.78
CA PHE A 141 8.44 -3.05 1.14
C PHE A 141 9.91 -2.61 1.19
N ARG A 142 10.60 -2.94 2.29
CA ARG A 142 12.04 -2.71 2.41
C ARG A 142 12.83 -3.56 1.42
N ALA A 143 12.43 -4.80 1.19
CA ALA A 143 13.04 -5.67 0.20
C ALA A 143 12.82 -5.16 -1.23
N VAL A 144 11.67 -4.55 -1.56
CA VAL A 144 11.42 -3.90 -2.87
C VAL A 144 12.50 -2.88 -3.15
N GLU A 145 12.65 -1.91 -2.25
CA GLU A 145 13.63 -0.83 -2.38
C GLU A 145 15.06 -1.38 -2.49
N LYS A 146 15.48 -2.23 -1.54
CA LYS A 146 16.84 -2.79 -1.54
C LYS A 146 17.16 -3.65 -2.76
N ALA A 147 16.21 -4.47 -3.22
CA ALA A 147 16.41 -5.34 -4.37
C ALA A 147 16.61 -4.53 -5.65
N ILE A 148 15.80 -3.48 -5.85
CA ILE A 148 15.93 -2.57 -7.00
C ILE A 148 17.28 -1.83 -6.94
N GLU A 149 17.63 -1.24 -5.79
CA GLU A 149 18.91 -0.52 -5.62
C GLU A 149 20.12 -1.42 -5.87
N TYR A 150 20.10 -2.65 -5.36
CA TYR A 150 21.15 -3.63 -5.61
C TYR A 150 21.25 -3.93 -7.10
N GLU A 151 20.11 -4.22 -7.74
CA GLU A 151 20.06 -4.60 -9.14
C GLU A 151 20.52 -3.48 -10.08
N VAL A 152 20.13 -2.23 -9.82
CA VAL A 152 20.62 -1.05 -10.54
C VAL A 152 22.14 -0.94 -10.43
N ARG A 153 22.71 -1.04 -9.22
CA ARG A 153 24.17 -1.02 -9.02
C ARG A 153 24.88 -2.17 -9.73
N ARG A 154 24.28 -3.36 -9.72
CA ARG A 154 24.83 -4.55 -10.39
C ARG A 154 24.84 -4.39 -11.90
N GLN A 155 23.75 -3.91 -12.49
CA GLN A 155 23.69 -3.64 -13.93
C GLN A 155 24.69 -2.55 -14.31
N PHE A 156 24.81 -1.50 -13.50
CA PHE A 156 25.74 -0.40 -13.76
C PHE A 156 27.19 -0.87 -13.79
N ARG A 157 27.64 -1.61 -12.76
CA ARG A 157 29.00 -2.19 -12.72
C ARG A 157 29.28 -3.11 -13.90
N ALA A 158 28.33 -3.98 -14.24
CA ALA A 158 28.47 -4.86 -15.40
C ALA A 158 28.69 -4.06 -16.70
N LEU A 159 27.99 -2.94 -16.89
CA LEU A 159 28.23 -2.07 -18.04
C LEU A 159 29.59 -1.35 -17.99
N GLU A 160 30.02 -0.89 -16.81
CA GLU A 160 31.35 -0.27 -16.62
C GLU A 160 32.49 -1.24 -16.93
N ASP A 161 32.32 -2.52 -16.54
CA ASP A 161 33.29 -3.60 -16.77
C ASP A 161 33.23 -4.15 -18.22
N GLY A 162 32.34 -3.62 -19.07
CA GLY A 162 32.15 -4.08 -20.44
C GLY A 162 31.46 -5.44 -20.55
N GLU A 163 30.83 -5.92 -19.48
CA GLU A 163 30.05 -7.14 -19.47
C GLU A 163 28.73 -6.97 -20.24
N LYS A 164 28.28 -8.06 -20.86
CA LYS A 164 27.01 -8.07 -21.58
C LYS A 164 25.87 -8.38 -20.62
N LEU A 165 24.96 -7.41 -20.44
CA LEU A 165 23.69 -7.66 -19.77
C LEU A 165 22.85 -8.67 -20.58
N VAL A 166 22.13 -9.53 -19.87
CA VAL A 166 21.19 -10.51 -20.45
C VAL A 166 19.84 -10.41 -19.75
N GLN A 167 18.78 -10.76 -20.48
CA GLN A 167 17.45 -10.86 -19.89
C GLN A 167 17.35 -12.11 -19.03
N GLU A 168 17.03 -11.95 -17.76
CA GLU A 168 16.99 -13.04 -16.81
C GLU A 168 16.06 -12.78 -15.63
N THR A 169 15.78 -13.84 -14.89
CA THR A 169 15.04 -13.76 -13.63
C THR A 169 16.01 -13.97 -12.47
N ARG A 170 15.98 -13.05 -11.51
CA ARG A 170 16.81 -13.09 -10.30
C ARG A 170 15.91 -13.05 -9.07
N GLY A 171 16.30 -13.78 -8.03
CA GLY A 171 15.62 -13.75 -6.74
C GLY A 171 16.34 -12.82 -5.78
N TRP A 172 15.60 -12.05 -4.98
CA TRP A 172 16.17 -11.36 -3.83
C TRP A 172 16.51 -12.36 -2.72
N ASN A 173 17.72 -12.25 -2.15
CA ASN A 173 18.13 -13.00 -0.97
C ASN A 173 18.30 -12.00 0.19
N GLU A 174 17.40 -12.06 1.17
CA GLU A 174 17.41 -11.15 2.31
C GLU A 174 18.65 -11.30 3.20
N ASP A 175 19.09 -12.53 3.49
CA ASP A 175 20.24 -12.80 4.37
C ASP A 175 21.54 -12.19 3.84
N LYS A 176 21.73 -12.22 2.52
CA LYS A 176 22.94 -11.74 1.84
C LYS A 176 22.78 -10.35 1.24
N GLU A 177 21.58 -9.77 1.33
CA GLU A 177 21.19 -8.49 0.71
C GLU A 177 21.63 -8.36 -0.76
N GLN A 178 21.39 -9.40 -1.57
CA GLN A 178 21.80 -9.42 -2.98
C GLN A 178 20.79 -10.14 -3.88
N THR A 179 20.81 -9.81 -5.17
CA THR A 179 20.06 -10.56 -6.19
C THR A 179 20.85 -11.77 -6.67
N ILE A 180 20.24 -12.95 -6.63
CA ILE A 180 20.84 -14.22 -7.05
C ILE A 180 20.17 -14.66 -8.35
N ARG A 181 20.97 -15.04 -9.33
CA ARG A 181 20.48 -15.62 -10.58
C ARG A 181 19.72 -16.91 -10.31
N GLN A 182 18.46 -16.99 -10.75
CA GLN A 182 17.65 -18.20 -10.63
C GLN A 182 17.61 -18.97 -11.94
N ARG A 183 17.27 -18.28 -13.02
CA ARG A 183 17.11 -18.88 -14.35
C ARG A 183 17.52 -17.89 -15.44
N VAL A 184 18.24 -18.39 -16.43
CA VAL A 184 18.43 -17.70 -17.70
C VAL A 184 17.23 -18.01 -18.57
N LYS A 185 16.48 -17.00 -19.01
CA LYS A 185 15.43 -17.21 -20.00
C LYS A 185 16.12 -17.46 -21.35
N GLU A 186 16.25 -18.72 -21.76
CA GLU A 186 16.75 -19.05 -23.10
C GLU A 186 15.69 -18.75 -24.18
N THR A 187 14.39 -18.74 -23.82
CA THR A 187 13.25 -18.32 -24.64
C THR A 187 12.10 -17.83 -23.72
N SER A 188 11.21 -16.95 -24.22
CA SER A 188 9.91 -16.73 -23.58
C SER A 188 9.10 -18.02 -23.71
N ALA A 189 8.63 -18.60 -22.60
CA ALA A 189 7.78 -19.78 -22.66
C ALA A 189 6.51 -19.42 -23.44
N ASP A 190 6.20 -20.19 -24.49
CA ASP A 190 4.93 -20.07 -25.19
C ASP A 190 3.82 -20.64 -24.31
N TYR A 191 3.14 -19.75 -23.59
CA TYR A 191 2.03 -20.10 -22.70
C TYR A 191 0.79 -20.55 -23.46
N ARG A 192 0.73 -20.37 -24.80
CA ARG A 192 -0.38 -20.79 -25.65
C ARG A 192 -1.73 -20.29 -25.12
N TYR A 193 -1.85 -18.98 -24.90
CA TYR A 193 -3.10 -18.37 -24.43
C TYR A 193 -4.25 -18.63 -25.40
N PHE A 194 -5.41 -19.03 -24.88
CA PHE A 194 -6.68 -19.11 -25.60
C PHE A 194 -7.84 -18.89 -24.61
N PRO A 195 -9.02 -18.45 -25.07
CA PRO A 195 -10.19 -18.31 -24.20
C PRO A 195 -10.58 -19.66 -23.56
N ASP A 196 -10.76 -19.67 -22.25
CA ASP A 196 -11.18 -20.88 -21.53
C ASP A 196 -12.60 -21.30 -21.99
N PRO A 197 -12.79 -22.49 -22.60
CA PRO A 197 -14.08 -22.92 -23.14
C PRO A 197 -15.10 -23.23 -22.04
N ASP A 198 -14.65 -23.45 -20.80
CA ASP A 198 -15.51 -23.77 -19.67
C ASP A 198 -16.09 -22.50 -19.02
N LEU A 199 -15.55 -21.32 -19.32
CA LEU A 199 -15.98 -20.04 -18.78
C LEU A 199 -16.61 -19.16 -19.87
N PRO A 200 -17.92 -18.85 -19.80
CA PRO A 200 -18.51 -17.87 -20.70
C PRO A 200 -17.91 -16.47 -20.45
N PRO A 201 -17.87 -15.60 -21.46
CA PRO A 201 -17.43 -14.22 -21.28
C PRO A 201 -18.24 -13.51 -20.18
N ILE A 202 -17.55 -12.79 -19.31
CA ILE A 202 -18.19 -11.99 -18.25
C ILE A 202 -18.69 -10.69 -18.88
N ASN A 203 -19.99 -10.43 -18.76
CA ASN A 203 -20.60 -9.18 -19.21
C ASN A 203 -20.76 -8.21 -18.03
N ILE A 204 -19.97 -7.15 -18.00
CA ILE A 204 -20.04 -6.10 -16.98
C ILE A 204 -20.98 -5.02 -17.51
N THR A 205 -22.13 -4.84 -16.87
CA THR A 205 -23.12 -3.84 -17.31
C THR A 205 -22.85 -2.47 -16.68
N ASP A 206 -23.32 -1.40 -17.32
CA ASP A 206 -23.25 -0.05 -16.77
C ASP A 206 -23.95 0.04 -15.40
N GLU A 207 -25.05 -0.69 -15.21
CA GLU A 207 -25.76 -0.77 -13.93
C GLU A 207 -24.88 -1.36 -12.82
N MET A 208 -24.10 -2.41 -13.10
CA MET A 208 -23.15 -2.98 -12.14
C MET A 208 -22.07 -1.95 -11.77
N ILE A 209 -21.55 -1.22 -12.76
CA ILE A 209 -20.53 -0.18 -12.54
C ILE A 209 -21.09 0.95 -11.68
N GLU A 210 -22.29 1.46 -12.00
CA GLU A 210 -22.92 2.53 -11.24
C GLU A 210 -23.22 2.09 -9.80
N ASN A 211 -23.68 0.86 -9.60
CA ASN A 211 -23.88 0.33 -8.25
C ASN A 211 -22.57 0.28 -7.45
N ILE A 212 -21.48 -0.22 -8.05
CA ILE A 212 -20.16 -0.23 -7.39
C ILE A 212 -19.69 1.20 -7.06
N LYS A 213 -19.93 2.18 -7.95
CA LYS A 213 -19.57 3.59 -7.69
C LYS A 213 -20.25 4.15 -6.44
N THR A 214 -21.49 3.75 -6.15
CA THR A 214 -22.19 4.19 -4.92
C THR A 214 -21.59 3.62 -3.64
N GLN A 215 -20.80 2.55 -3.74
CA GLN A 215 -20.16 1.87 -2.61
C GLN A 215 -18.71 2.33 -2.39
N LEU A 216 -18.18 3.18 -3.28
CA LEU A 216 -16.82 3.68 -3.17
C LEU A 216 -16.66 4.52 -1.90
N VAL A 217 -15.62 4.21 -1.15
CA VAL A 217 -15.21 4.98 0.02
C VAL A 217 -14.21 6.06 -0.39
N GLU A 218 -14.11 7.10 0.43
CA GLU A 218 -13.06 8.09 0.28
C GLU A 218 -11.68 7.43 0.46
N LEU A 219 -10.86 7.49 -0.59
CA LEU A 219 -9.53 6.88 -0.60
C LEU A 219 -8.53 7.67 0.27
N PRO A 220 -7.43 7.04 0.73
CA PRO A 220 -6.48 7.69 1.65
C PRO A 220 -5.94 9.03 1.17
N ILE A 221 -5.60 9.16 -0.11
CA ILE A 221 -5.07 10.41 -0.70
C ILE A 221 -6.11 11.52 -0.65
N GLN A 222 -7.36 11.19 -1.01
CA GLN A 222 -8.48 12.13 -1.00
C GLN A 222 -8.75 12.59 0.44
N LYS A 223 -8.80 11.63 1.37
CA LYS A 223 -9.00 11.89 2.80
C LYS A 223 -7.87 12.72 3.41
N SER A 224 -6.61 12.45 3.05
CA SER A 224 -5.47 13.26 3.50
C SER A 224 -5.57 14.71 3.01
N LYS A 225 -5.89 14.90 1.72
CA LYS A 225 -6.13 16.25 1.16
C LYS A 225 -7.29 16.96 1.88
N ARG A 226 -8.37 16.24 2.19
CA ARG A 226 -9.50 16.78 2.95
C ARG A 226 -9.15 17.13 4.39
N PHE A 227 -8.40 16.29 5.10
CA PHE A 227 -7.92 16.58 6.46
C PHE A 227 -7.04 17.84 6.50
N GLN A 228 -6.23 18.05 5.45
CA GLN A 228 -5.45 19.29 5.33
C GLN A 228 -6.36 20.51 5.11
N SER A 229 -7.36 20.41 4.24
CA SER A 229 -8.23 21.55 3.92
C SER A 229 -9.28 21.87 4.99
N GLU A 230 -9.95 20.85 5.55
CA GLU A 230 -11.08 21.01 6.47
C GLU A 230 -10.63 21.17 7.93
N TYR A 231 -9.56 20.49 8.31
CA TYR A 231 -9.07 20.46 9.70
C TYR A 231 -7.77 21.27 9.90
N ASN A 232 -7.25 21.86 8.82
CA ASN A 232 -5.99 22.62 8.80
C ASN A 232 -4.82 21.83 9.42
N LEU A 233 -4.77 20.51 9.18
CA LEU A 233 -3.68 19.66 9.61
C LEU A 233 -2.46 19.81 8.68
N SER A 234 -1.27 19.54 9.22
CA SER A 234 -0.08 19.50 8.37
C SER A 234 -0.14 18.30 7.41
N PRO A 235 0.53 18.34 6.25
CA PRO A 235 0.56 17.20 5.33
C PRO A 235 1.01 15.90 6.00
N ASN A 236 2.04 15.98 6.85
CA ASN A 236 2.59 14.84 7.59
C ASN A 236 1.57 14.26 8.59
N ASP A 237 0.90 15.12 9.37
CA ASP A 237 -0.09 14.64 10.34
C ASP A 237 -1.30 14.01 9.63
N ALA A 238 -1.77 14.62 8.55
CA ALA A 238 -2.85 14.07 7.75
C ALA A 238 -2.50 12.70 7.17
N GLU A 239 -1.30 12.53 6.61
CA GLU A 239 -0.80 11.25 6.09
C GLU A 239 -0.74 10.16 7.16
N ILE A 240 -0.27 10.50 8.37
CA ILE A 240 -0.24 9.56 9.50
C ILE A 240 -1.66 9.15 9.90
N LEU A 241 -2.59 10.10 10.03
CA LEU A 241 -3.95 9.83 10.49
C LEU A 241 -4.78 9.04 9.49
N VAL A 242 -4.48 9.15 8.19
CA VAL A 242 -5.12 8.33 7.16
C VAL A 242 -4.39 7.01 6.88
N SER A 243 -3.27 6.73 7.55
CA SER A 243 -2.48 5.50 7.32
C SER A 243 -3.29 4.20 7.47
N ASP A 244 -4.30 4.22 8.34
CA ASP A 244 -5.27 3.15 8.55
C ASP A 244 -6.70 3.72 8.50
N ARG A 245 -7.63 2.95 7.93
CA ARG A 245 -9.03 3.40 7.78
C ARG A 245 -9.72 3.61 9.13
N ASN A 246 -9.50 2.71 10.09
CA ASN A 246 -10.14 2.82 11.41
C ASN A 246 -9.57 4.01 12.18
N LEU A 247 -8.27 4.30 12.00
CA LEU A 247 -7.66 5.47 12.61
C LEU A 247 -8.23 6.77 12.03
N ALA A 248 -8.40 6.81 10.71
CA ALA A 248 -8.98 7.95 10.04
C ALA A 248 -10.42 8.19 10.52
N GLU A 249 -11.22 7.13 10.58
CA GLU A 249 -12.60 7.18 11.09
C GLU A 249 -12.66 7.61 12.58
N PHE A 250 -11.79 7.06 13.43
CA PHE A 250 -11.67 7.48 14.83
C PHE A 250 -11.37 8.98 14.94
N THR A 251 -10.43 9.47 14.12
CA THR A 251 -10.03 10.88 14.08
C THR A 251 -11.20 11.78 13.69
N GLU A 252 -11.92 11.42 12.62
CA GLU A 252 -13.07 12.18 12.13
C GLU A 252 -14.21 12.22 13.14
N ASN A 253 -14.51 11.08 13.77
CA ASN A 253 -15.55 10.98 14.78
C ASN A 253 -15.19 11.83 16.01
N THR A 254 -13.95 11.77 16.49
CA THR A 254 -13.48 12.64 17.58
C THR A 254 -13.58 14.13 17.22
N ILE A 255 -13.15 14.53 16.02
CA ILE A 255 -13.22 15.93 15.59
C ILE A 255 -14.68 16.38 15.46
N SER A 256 -15.57 15.51 14.98
CA SER A 256 -17.00 15.78 14.85
C SER A 256 -17.65 16.00 16.22
N GLU A 257 -17.36 15.15 17.21
CA GLU A 257 -17.81 15.33 18.60
C GLU A 257 -17.30 16.64 19.20
N LEU A 258 -16.03 17.00 18.97
CA LEU A 258 -15.47 18.27 19.40
C LEU A 258 -16.13 19.47 18.73
N HIS A 259 -16.47 19.38 17.45
CA HIS A 259 -17.20 20.43 16.74
C HIS A 259 -18.61 20.62 17.31
N ALA A 260 -19.31 19.53 17.64
CA ALA A 260 -20.61 19.60 18.33
C ALA A 260 -20.47 20.21 19.74
N TRP A 261 -19.44 19.83 20.49
CA TRP A 261 -19.13 20.42 21.79
C TRP A 261 -18.86 21.93 21.70
N VAL A 262 -18.11 22.39 20.70
CA VAL A 262 -17.86 23.83 20.48
C VAL A 262 -19.16 24.58 20.23
N GLN A 263 -20.00 24.07 19.32
CA GLN A 263 -21.29 24.67 18.98
C GLN A 263 -22.22 24.81 20.20
N THR A 264 -22.29 23.80 21.06
CA THR A 264 -23.13 23.83 22.27
C THR A 264 -22.63 24.84 23.32
N ASN A 265 -21.33 25.16 23.32
CA ASN A 265 -20.75 26.17 24.21
C ASN A 265 -20.82 27.60 23.64
N GLY A 266 -21.49 27.80 22.51
CA GLY A 266 -21.72 29.12 21.89
C GLY A 266 -20.49 29.72 21.20
N ASP A 267 -19.41 28.95 21.09
CA ASP A 267 -18.28 29.28 20.23
C ASP A 267 -18.52 28.61 18.88
N ASN A 268 -18.38 29.35 17.79
CA ASN A 268 -18.51 28.79 16.44
C ASN A 268 -17.40 29.30 15.53
N ASP A 269 -16.30 29.81 16.11
CA ASP A 269 -15.14 30.30 15.39
C ASP A 269 -14.37 29.13 14.77
N ASP A 270 -14.09 29.23 13.47
CA ASP A 270 -13.29 28.24 12.75
C ASP A 270 -11.88 28.14 13.34
N LYS A 271 -11.37 29.17 14.02
CA LYS A 271 -10.09 29.06 14.73
C LYS A 271 -10.16 28.09 15.91
N SER A 272 -11.25 28.06 16.66
CA SER A 272 -11.42 27.13 17.78
C SER A 272 -11.50 25.69 17.28
N LYS A 273 -12.28 25.45 16.22
CA LYS A 273 -12.36 24.15 15.53
C LYS A 273 -11.00 23.68 15.03
N ASN A 274 -10.27 24.53 14.30
CA ASN A 274 -8.93 24.23 13.82
C ASN A 274 -7.92 23.96 14.93
N ARG A 275 -8.00 24.69 16.05
CA ARG A 275 -7.13 24.43 17.22
C ARG A 275 -7.44 23.10 17.88
N LEU A 276 -8.72 22.72 17.97
CA LEU A 276 -9.14 21.43 18.49
C LEU A 276 -8.69 20.29 17.57
N ALA A 277 -8.88 20.41 16.26
CA ALA A 277 -8.40 19.40 15.32
C ALA A 277 -6.89 19.19 15.40
N LYS A 278 -6.10 20.26 15.48
CA LYS A 278 -4.65 20.18 15.72
C LYS A 278 -4.31 19.54 17.06
N LEU A 279 -5.04 19.88 18.12
CA LEU A 279 -4.82 19.29 19.44
C LEU A 279 -5.12 17.79 19.42
N THR A 280 -6.24 17.37 18.80
CA THR A 280 -6.60 15.97 18.57
C THR A 280 -5.52 15.23 17.80
N SER A 281 -5.09 15.76 16.65
CA SER A 281 -4.02 15.20 15.84
C SER A 281 -2.74 14.97 16.66
N ASN A 282 -2.30 16.00 17.39
CA ASN A 282 -1.11 15.90 18.23
C ASN A 282 -1.25 14.81 19.29
N TRP A 283 -2.38 14.75 20.02
CA TRP A 283 -2.58 13.77 21.07
C TRP A 283 -2.73 12.34 20.54
N LEU A 284 -3.36 12.14 19.38
CA LEU A 284 -3.41 10.84 18.72
C LEU A 284 -2.00 10.37 18.35
N ILE A 285 -1.25 11.21 17.63
CA ILE A 285 0.06 10.87 17.07
C ILE A 285 1.13 10.76 18.16
N SER A 286 1.10 11.62 19.18
CA SER A 286 2.16 11.70 20.18
C SER A 286 1.88 10.91 21.45
N GLU A 287 0.63 10.83 21.91
CA GLU A 287 0.29 10.20 23.19
C GLU A 287 -0.37 8.84 23.00
N LEU A 288 -1.50 8.77 22.27
CA LEU A 288 -2.22 7.50 22.10
C LEU A 288 -1.36 6.45 21.35
N PHE A 289 -0.64 6.88 20.32
CA PHE A 289 0.27 6.01 19.57
C PHE A 289 1.39 5.40 20.41
N LYS A 290 1.85 6.07 21.48
CA LYS A 290 2.85 5.47 22.39
C LYS A 290 2.30 4.20 23.01
N HIS A 291 1.04 4.22 23.46
CA HIS A 291 0.39 3.06 24.05
C HIS A 291 0.13 1.97 23.02
N LEU A 292 -0.48 2.32 21.88
CA LEU A 292 -0.73 1.37 20.78
C LEU A 292 0.54 0.65 20.33
N LYS A 293 1.64 1.38 20.16
CA LYS A 293 2.92 0.81 19.75
C LYS A 293 3.55 -0.08 20.82
N THR A 294 3.39 0.27 22.10
CA THR A 294 3.94 -0.51 23.22
C THR A 294 3.26 -1.88 23.31
N ASP A 295 1.95 -1.92 23.09
CA ASP A 295 1.17 -3.17 23.18
C ASP A 295 0.98 -3.87 21.83
N ASN A 296 1.50 -3.29 20.75
CA ASN A 296 1.31 -3.74 19.37
C ASN A 296 -0.18 -3.92 19.01
N LEU A 297 -1.00 -2.95 19.44
CA LEU A 297 -2.44 -2.90 19.18
C LEU A 297 -2.76 -1.83 18.13
N SER A 298 -3.91 -1.99 17.46
CA SER A 298 -4.46 -0.97 16.57
C SER A 298 -5.60 -0.22 17.25
N ILE A 299 -6.04 0.89 16.65
CA ILE A 299 -7.12 1.74 17.20
C ILE A 299 -8.45 0.99 17.38
N LYS A 300 -8.66 -0.12 16.66
CA LYS A 300 -9.88 -0.94 16.79
C LYS A 300 -9.85 -1.86 18.01
N ASP A 301 -8.67 -2.07 18.60
CA ASP A 301 -8.45 -3.03 19.68
C ASP A 301 -8.53 -2.37 21.07
N ILE A 302 -8.66 -1.04 21.13
CA ILE A 302 -8.72 -0.29 22.38
C ILE A 302 -10.16 -0.04 22.83
N LYS A 303 -10.31 0.28 24.13
CA LYS A 303 -11.62 0.55 24.76
C LYS A 303 -12.02 2.02 24.75
N ILE A 304 -11.13 2.91 24.32
CA ILE A 304 -11.41 4.34 24.24
C ILE A 304 -12.27 4.58 23.01
N THR A 305 -13.44 5.20 23.19
CA THR A 305 -14.29 5.60 22.06
C THR A 305 -13.92 7.01 21.57
N PRO A 306 -14.32 7.39 20.33
CA PRO A 306 -14.09 8.75 19.83
C PRO A 306 -14.67 9.84 20.74
N GLU A 307 -15.81 9.57 21.39
CA GLU A 307 -16.48 10.46 22.34
C GLU A 307 -15.66 10.64 23.62
N ASN A 308 -15.19 9.55 24.23
CA ASN A 308 -14.36 9.63 25.43
C ASN A 308 -13.06 10.41 25.15
N PHE A 309 -12.45 10.19 23.99
CA PHE A 309 -11.26 10.91 23.59
C PHE A 309 -11.57 12.40 23.32
N ALA A 310 -12.70 12.72 22.68
CA ALA A 310 -13.15 14.09 22.48
C ALA A 310 -13.36 14.83 23.81
N GLU A 311 -13.94 14.18 24.82
CA GLU A 311 -14.10 14.76 26.16
C GLU A 311 -12.75 15.11 26.80
N LEU A 312 -11.76 14.23 26.71
CA LEU A 312 -10.40 14.51 27.20
C LEU A 312 -9.80 15.73 26.48
N ILE A 313 -9.89 15.79 25.15
CA ILE A 313 -9.39 16.92 24.36
C ILE A 313 -10.11 18.22 24.73
N ALA A 314 -11.43 18.19 24.95
CA ALA A 314 -12.20 19.35 25.39
C ALA A 314 -11.77 19.84 26.80
N MET A 315 -11.46 18.91 27.72
CA MET A 315 -10.94 19.27 29.05
C MET A 315 -9.58 19.97 28.97
N ILE A 316 -8.69 19.50 28.08
CA ILE A 316 -7.37 20.12 27.84
C ILE A 316 -7.55 21.50 27.20
N PHE A 317 -8.37 21.59 26.15
CA PHE A 317 -8.62 22.83 25.44
C PHE A 317 -9.23 23.91 26.33
N GLY A 318 -10.19 23.53 27.18
CA GLY A 318 -10.81 24.41 28.17
C GLY A 318 -9.95 24.73 29.39
N GLY A 319 -8.72 24.20 29.47
CA GLY A 319 -7.79 24.44 30.58
C GLY A 319 -8.20 23.81 31.91
N LYS A 320 -9.16 22.89 31.91
CA LYS A 320 -9.59 22.16 33.12
C LYS A 320 -8.52 21.18 33.60
N VAL A 321 -7.72 20.67 32.66
CA VAL A 321 -6.64 19.71 32.90
C VAL A 321 -5.40 20.18 32.15
N ASN A 322 -4.25 20.14 32.81
CA ASN A 322 -2.96 20.43 32.17
C ASN A 322 -2.42 19.18 31.45
N SER A 323 -1.40 19.35 30.59
CA SER A 323 -0.88 18.25 29.78
C SER A 323 -0.42 17.03 30.60
N SER A 324 0.22 17.24 31.75
CA SER A 324 0.74 16.14 32.57
C SER A 324 -0.40 15.34 33.22
N ALA A 325 -1.43 16.01 33.72
CA ALA A 325 -2.60 15.34 34.29
C ALA A 325 -3.40 14.61 33.19
N ALA A 326 -3.49 15.18 31.99
CA ALA A 326 -4.19 14.56 30.87
C ALA A 326 -3.49 13.28 30.36
N GLN A 327 -2.16 13.21 30.43
CA GLN A 327 -1.42 11.97 30.11
C GLN A 327 -1.77 10.84 31.08
N ILE A 328 -1.88 11.14 32.38
CA ILE A 328 -2.27 10.16 33.40
C ILE A 328 -3.72 9.67 33.16
N ILE A 329 -4.63 10.60 32.83
CA ILE A 329 -6.02 10.24 32.50
C ILE A 329 -6.07 9.37 31.24
N LEU A 330 -5.33 9.72 30.18
CA LEU A 330 -5.28 8.93 28.96
C LEU A 330 -4.75 7.50 29.21
N GLU A 331 -3.70 7.36 30.04
CA GLU A 331 -3.16 6.05 30.40
C GLU A 331 -4.21 5.17 31.09
N GLU A 332 -4.98 5.75 32.04
CA GLU A 332 -6.05 5.02 32.71
C GLU A 332 -7.18 4.67 31.73
N MET A 333 -7.64 5.64 30.92
CA MET A 333 -8.65 5.42 29.88
C MET A 333 -8.22 4.30 28.92
N TYR A 334 -6.94 4.22 28.56
CA TYR A 334 -6.42 3.20 27.68
C TYR A 334 -6.49 1.80 28.32
N ARG A 335 -6.18 1.68 29.62
CA ARG A 335 -6.22 0.40 30.35
C ARG A 335 -7.64 -0.10 30.62
N VAL A 336 -8.48 0.75 31.21
CA VAL A 336 -9.80 0.34 31.69
C VAL A 336 -10.94 0.67 30.73
N GLY A 337 -10.74 1.63 29.83
CA GLY A 337 -11.80 2.21 29.01
C GLY A 337 -12.67 3.21 29.78
N GLY A 338 -13.46 3.97 29.03
CA GLY A 338 -14.50 4.83 29.58
C GLY A 338 -14.13 6.29 29.76
N ASP A 339 -14.97 6.96 30.55
CA ASP A 339 -15.07 8.41 30.68
C ASP A 339 -13.85 9.04 31.39
N PRO A 340 -13.21 10.09 30.82
CA PRO A 340 -12.10 10.82 31.45
C PRO A 340 -12.45 11.45 32.82
N TRP A 341 -13.73 11.58 33.17
CA TRP A 341 -14.20 12.06 34.47
C TRP A 341 -14.20 11.00 35.57
N ARG A 342 -13.97 9.71 35.25
CA ARG A 342 -13.83 8.67 36.28
C ARG A 342 -12.65 8.99 37.18
N ARG A 343 -12.94 9.43 38.40
CA ARG A 343 -11.95 9.49 39.47
C ARG A 343 -11.60 8.06 39.88
N SER A 344 -10.32 7.73 39.77
CA SER A 344 -9.71 6.52 40.34
C SER A 344 -9.94 6.41 41.85
#